data_AF-A0A5C1I4H5-F1
#
_entry.id   AF-A0A5C1I4H5-F1
#
_cell.length_a   1.000
_cell.length_b   1.000
_cell.length_c   1.000
_cell.angle_alpha   90.00
_cell.angle_beta   90.00
_cell.angle_gamma   90.00
#
_symmetry.space_group_name_H-M   'P 1'
#
loop_
_entity.id
_entity.type
_entity.pdbx_description
1 polymer ?
#
loop_
_entity_poly.entity_id
_entity_poly.type
_entity_poly.pdbx_seq_one_letter_code
_entity_poly.pdbx_strand_id
1 'polypeptide(L)'
;MEDLKAYIESGILELYVLGDVTPAERLQVEEMASKHPAIKAELDEIERSIELYAEENAIEPSEQLRNRVLGSLLTNFGDDNNFPTPTHVQHENVVAMQPNADKGTNFYKYAFAACLALLLASAIALYNLYTRLNDTNTQLSAMQAQNQHFSNTVSAKDSELNLLRDTSYKLIHLRGTAKSPESIMTVAFSPSKQKVVIDMEGLKLPANDQNHQYQLWALVGGKPVDLGVFDATSDSSGFKNMKAIAAADAFAVTLEPRGGSASPTLSEMVVLGKY
;
A
#
# COMPACT_ATOMS: atom_id res chain seq x y z
N MET A 1 -0.98 32.49 -9.35
CA MET A 1 0.06 32.23 -8.34
C MET A 1 0.47 30.76 -8.33
N GLU A 2 -0.45 29.80 -8.49
CA GLU A 2 -0.11 28.37 -8.57
C GLU A 2 0.80 28.01 -9.75
N ASP A 3 0.60 28.63 -10.92
CA ASP A 3 1.36 28.33 -12.14
C ASP A 3 2.85 28.74 -12.06
N LEU A 4 3.14 29.85 -11.35
CA LEU A 4 4.52 30.32 -11.15
C LEU A 4 5.31 29.38 -10.22
N LYS A 5 4.65 28.87 -9.18
CA LYS A 5 5.25 27.93 -8.24
C LYS A 5 5.51 26.57 -8.91
N ALA A 6 4.56 26.12 -9.74
CA ALA A 6 4.73 24.90 -10.54
C ALA A 6 5.90 25.00 -11.53
N TYR A 7 6.14 26.20 -12.10
CA TYR A 7 7.28 26.44 -12.99
C TYR A 7 8.63 26.43 -12.27
N ILE A 8 8.71 27.00 -11.06
CA ILE A 8 9.92 26.92 -10.23
C ILE A 8 10.16 25.46 -9.78
N GLU A 9 9.11 24.74 -9.42
CA GLU A 9 9.18 23.34 -8.99
C GLU A 9 9.35 22.34 -10.15
N SER A 10 9.34 22.78 -11.41
CA SER A 10 9.44 21.89 -12.56
C SER A 10 10.85 21.39 -12.85
N GLY A 11 11.87 21.97 -12.20
CA GLY A 11 13.28 21.60 -12.40
C GLY A 11 13.94 22.22 -13.64
N ILE A 12 13.24 23.12 -14.35
CA ILE A 12 13.73 23.69 -15.62
C ILE A 12 14.82 24.75 -15.41
N LEU A 13 14.81 25.42 -14.25
CA LEU A 13 15.79 26.46 -13.93
C LEU A 13 17.16 25.84 -13.63
N GLU A 14 17.20 24.71 -12.93
CA GLU A 14 18.40 23.95 -12.63
C GLU A 14 19.04 23.40 -13.91
N LEU A 15 18.23 22.83 -14.81
CA LEU A 15 18.71 22.36 -16.11
C LEU A 15 19.24 23.51 -16.96
N TYR A 16 18.60 24.68 -16.90
CA TYR A 16 19.06 25.87 -17.60
C TYR A 16 20.45 26.31 -17.12
N VAL A 17 20.67 26.39 -15.80
CA VAL A 17 21.98 26.82 -15.25
C VAL A 17 23.08 25.79 -15.55
N LEU A 18 22.74 24.51 -15.60
CA LEU A 18 23.67 23.45 -16.02
C LEU A 18 23.94 23.43 -17.54
N GLY A 19 23.18 24.20 -18.32
CA GLY A 19 23.28 24.25 -19.78
C GLY A 19 22.62 23.06 -20.51
N ASP A 20 21.86 22.23 -19.81
CA ASP A 20 21.20 21.01 -20.32
C ASP A 20 19.74 21.27 -20.73
N VAL A 21 19.52 22.35 -21.48
CA VAL A 21 18.21 22.74 -22.03
C VAL A 21 18.30 22.96 -23.53
N THR A 22 17.19 22.73 -24.23
CA THR A 22 17.11 23.03 -25.66
C THR A 22 17.15 24.55 -25.91
N PRO A 23 17.55 25.02 -27.10
CA PRO A 23 17.54 26.45 -27.42
C PRO A 23 16.17 27.12 -27.28
N ALA A 24 15.08 26.37 -27.50
CA ALA A 24 13.73 26.87 -27.36
C ALA A 24 13.35 27.07 -25.88
N GLU A 25 13.68 26.11 -25.02
CA GLU A 25 13.46 26.20 -23.58
C GLU A 25 14.32 27.29 -22.94
N ARG A 26 15.56 27.46 -23.42
CA ARG A 26 16.44 28.56 -22.99
C ARG A 26 15.78 29.92 -23.17
N LEU A 27 15.26 30.18 -24.36
CA LEU A 27 14.59 31.44 -24.69
C LEU A 27 13.32 31.64 -23.86
N GLN A 28 12.59 30.56 -23.57
CA GLN A 28 11.43 30.59 -22.68
C GLN A 28 11.83 30.95 -21.24
N VAL A 29 12.89 30.36 -20.69
CA VAL A 29 13.39 30.67 -19.34
C VAL A 29 13.84 32.13 -19.26
N GLU A 30 14.58 32.63 -20.25
CA GLU A 30 15.01 34.03 -20.32
C GLU A 30 13.81 35.00 -20.40
N GLU A 31 12.80 34.68 -21.21
CA GLU A 31 11.57 35.47 -21.31
C GLU A 31 10.80 35.47 -19.99
N MET A 32 10.68 34.30 -19.34
CA MET A 32 10.00 34.17 -18.05
C MET A 32 10.74 34.90 -16.93
N ALA A 33 12.08 34.83 -16.89
CA ALA A 33 12.91 35.57 -15.95
C ALA A 33 12.81 37.10 -16.14
N SER A 34 12.62 37.57 -17.38
CA SER A 34 12.42 39.00 -17.66
C SER A 34 11.06 39.53 -17.16
N LYS A 35 10.02 38.68 -17.19
CA LYS A 35 8.65 39.03 -16.80
C LYS A 35 8.36 38.83 -15.31
N HIS A 36 9.06 37.89 -14.66
CA HIS A 36 8.80 37.48 -13.29
C HIS A 36 10.06 37.58 -12.43
N PRO A 37 10.18 38.60 -11.56
CA PRO A 37 11.33 38.78 -10.67
C PRO A 37 11.57 37.60 -9.73
N ALA A 38 10.54 36.85 -9.37
CA ALA A 38 10.67 35.64 -8.54
C ALA A 38 11.48 34.54 -9.24
N ILE A 39 11.27 34.31 -10.54
CA ILE A 39 12.04 33.32 -11.31
C ILE A 39 13.50 33.74 -11.40
N LYS A 40 13.75 35.04 -11.60
CA LYS A 40 15.11 35.57 -11.61
C LYS A 40 15.82 35.38 -10.26
N ALA A 41 15.12 35.62 -9.15
CA ALA A 41 15.69 35.42 -7.81
C ALA A 41 16.07 33.96 -7.54
N GLU A 42 15.23 33.01 -7.96
CA GLU A 42 15.54 31.57 -7.87
C GLU A 42 16.74 31.20 -8.75
N LEU A 43 16.81 31.74 -9.97
CA LEU A 43 17.94 31.52 -10.88
C LEU A 43 19.27 32.01 -10.28
N ASP A 44 19.27 33.21 -9.71
CA ASP A 44 20.45 33.78 -9.04
C ASP A 44 20.90 32.92 -7.83
N GLU A 45 19.97 32.29 -7.12
CA GLU A 45 20.27 31.40 -5.99
C GLU A 45 20.89 30.06 -6.45
N ILE A 46 20.36 29.49 -7.53
CA ILE A 46 20.88 28.27 -8.15
C ILE A 46 22.28 28.54 -8.71
N GLU A 47 22.49 29.65 -9.43
CA GLU A 47 23.80 30.06 -9.96
C GLU A 47 24.84 30.19 -8.84
N ARG A 48 24.49 30.86 -7.74
CA ARG A 48 25.38 31.00 -6.58
C ARG A 48 25.77 29.65 -5.98
N SER A 49 24.83 28.71 -5.92
CA SER A 49 25.08 27.38 -5.37
C SER A 49 26.07 26.60 -6.24
N ILE A 50 25.97 26.73 -7.56
CA ILE A 50 26.89 26.11 -8.51
C ILE A 50 28.25 26.80 -8.51
N GLU A 51 28.30 28.12 -8.36
CA GLU A 51 29.55 28.88 -8.21
C GLU A 51 30.34 28.41 -6.99
N LEU A 52 29.69 28.27 -5.83
CA LEU A 52 30.32 27.73 -4.62
C LEU A 52 30.91 26.33 -4.84
N TYR A 53 30.17 25.45 -5.51
CA TYR A 53 30.65 24.11 -5.85
C TYR A 53 31.86 24.16 -6.80
N ALA A 54 31.84 25.06 -7.80
CA ALA A 54 32.92 25.24 -8.75
C ALA A 54 34.19 25.79 -8.08
N GLU A 55 34.05 26.70 -7.12
CA GLU A 55 35.17 27.21 -6.31
C GLU A 55 35.80 26.11 -5.46
N GLU A 56 35.00 25.28 -4.80
CA GLU A 56 35.51 24.14 -4.00
C GLU A 56 36.27 23.11 -4.84
N ASN A 57 35.95 23.00 -6.13
CA ASN A 57 36.56 22.05 -7.06
C ASN A 57 37.49 22.73 -8.09
N ALA A 58 37.92 23.96 -7.80
CA ALA A 58 38.76 24.72 -8.71
C ALA A 58 40.14 24.05 -8.91
N ILE A 59 40.54 23.91 -10.17
CA ILE A 59 41.87 23.42 -10.56
C ILE A 59 42.69 24.61 -11.06
N GLU A 60 43.88 24.80 -10.51
CA GLU A 60 44.75 25.92 -10.91
C GLU A 60 45.19 25.76 -12.38
N PRO A 61 44.84 26.71 -13.26
CA PRO A 61 45.22 26.65 -14.67
C PRO A 61 46.71 26.96 -14.86
N SER A 62 47.29 26.46 -15.95
CA SER A 62 48.71 26.74 -16.25
C SER A 62 49.00 28.23 -16.48
N GLU A 63 50.18 28.68 -16.07
CA GLU A 63 50.68 30.05 -16.29
C GLU A 63 50.69 30.47 -17.78
N GLN A 64 50.91 29.50 -18.69
CA GLN A 64 50.85 29.76 -20.13
C GLN A 64 49.46 30.19 -20.59
N LEU A 65 48.40 29.61 -20.02
CA LEU A 65 47.02 29.96 -20.33
C LEU A 65 46.68 31.37 -19.83
N ARG A 66 47.15 31.74 -18.63
CA ARG A 66 47.01 33.10 -18.08
C ARG A 66 47.60 34.15 -19.03
N ASN A 67 48.82 33.92 -19.49
CA ASN A 67 49.50 34.83 -20.43
C ASN A 67 48.79 34.89 -21.79
N ARG A 68 48.28 33.75 -22.29
CA ARG A 68 47.49 33.69 -23.53
C ARG A 68 46.20 34.52 -23.42
N VAL A 69 45.44 34.35 -22.34
CA VAL A 69 44.19 35.09 -22.12
C VAL A 69 44.46 36.59 -21.97
N LEU A 70 45.40 36.97 -21.10
CA LEU A 70 45.75 38.39 -20.90
C LEU A 70 46.30 39.04 -22.19
N GLY A 71 47.10 38.32 -22.96
CA GLY A 71 47.60 38.79 -24.26
C GLY A 71 46.48 39.01 -25.29
N SER A 72 45.47 38.13 -25.32
CA SER A 72 44.32 38.26 -26.23
C SER A 72 43.42 39.46 -25.91
N LEU A 73 43.41 39.93 -24.65
CA LEU A 73 42.67 41.14 -24.26
C LEU A 73 43.37 42.43 -24.70
N LEU A 74 44.70 42.43 -24.79
CA LEU A 74 45.50 43.61 -25.20
C LEU A 74 45.63 43.73 -26.71
N THR A 75 45.57 42.62 -27.43
CA THR A 75 45.75 42.55 -28.87
C THR A 75 44.42 42.14 -29.47
N ASN A 76 43.60 43.12 -29.85
CA ASN A 76 42.28 43.02 -30.53
C ASN A 76 41.76 41.60 -30.80
N PHE A 77 40.53 41.31 -30.35
CA PHE A 77 39.72 40.11 -30.62
C PHE A 77 39.46 39.76 -32.12
N GLY A 78 40.22 40.32 -33.05
CA GLY A 78 40.02 40.20 -34.49
C GLY A 78 41.03 39.34 -35.24
N ASP A 79 42.03 38.74 -34.59
CA ASP A 79 43.07 38.01 -35.35
C ASP A 79 43.65 36.79 -34.60
N ASP A 80 42.84 35.74 -34.47
CA ASP A 80 43.24 34.42 -33.94
C ASP A 80 44.25 33.66 -34.84
N ASN A 81 44.69 34.24 -35.95
CA ASN A 81 45.49 33.57 -36.97
C ASN A 81 46.97 33.97 -37.01
N ASN A 82 47.45 34.81 -36.10
CA ASN A 82 48.85 35.26 -36.13
C ASN A 82 49.64 34.86 -34.87
N PHE A 83 49.91 33.56 -34.75
CA PHE A 83 50.94 33.05 -33.84
C PHE A 83 51.92 32.16 -34.62
N PRO A 84 53.25 32.29 -34.40
CA PRO A 84 54.24 31.55 -35.15
C PRO A 84 54.13 30.05 -34.86
N THR A 85 53.77 29.28 -35.89
CA THR A 85 53.86 27.83 -35.88
C THR A 85 55.33 27.44 -35.63
N PRO A 86 55.65 26.56 -34.68
CA PRO A 86 57.01 26.04 -34.55
C PRO A 86 57.37 25.35 -35.86
N THR A 87 58.43 25.82 -36.52
CA THR A 87 58.96 25.23 -37.75
C THR A 87 59.28 23.76 -37.50
N HIS A 88 58.45 22.86 -38.03
CA HIS A 88 58.73 21.43 -38.02
C HIS A 88 59.84 21.17 -39.05
N VAL A 89 61.08 21.05 -38.56
CA VAL A 89 62.21 20.61 -39.36
C VAL A 89 62.00 19.13 -39.66
N GLN A 90 61.55 18.80 -40.86
CA GLN A 90 61.44 17.40 -41.31
C GLN A 90 62.84 16.79 -41.34
N HIS A 91 63.16 15.99 -40.32
CA HIS A 91 64.26 15.04 -40.40
C HIS A 91 63.70 13.80 -41.08
N GLU A 92 64.14 13.54 -42.31
CA GLU A 92 63.93 12.28 -43.01
C GLU A 92 64.71 11.17 -42.29
N ASN A 93 64.17 10.68 -41.18
CA ASN A 93 64.56 9.39 -40.65
C ASN A 93 63.78 8.32 -41.43
N VAL A 94 64.38 7.82 -42.51
CA VAL A 94 63.89 6.60 -43.16
C VAL A 94 64.19 5.43 -42.23
N VAL A 95 63.25 5.15 -41.33
CA VAL A 95 63.22 3.93 -40.54
C VAL A 95 62.70 2.83 -41.46
N ALA A 96 63.50 1.79 -41.70
CA ALA A 96 63.05 0.60 -42.38
C ALA A 96 61.81 0.05 -41.64
N MET A 97 60.67 -0.02 -42.32
CA MET A 97 59.47 -0.67 -41.79
C MET A 97 59.76 -2.16 -41.64
N GLN A 98 60.19 -2.57 -40.44
CA GLN A 98 60.09 -3.96 -40.04
C GLN A 98 58.61 -4.34 -40.09
N PRO A 99 58.25 -5.50 -40.66
CA PRO A 99 56.88 -5.96 -40.59
C PRO A 99 56.58 -6.04 -39.10
N ASN A 100 55.67 -5.19 -38.63
CA ASN A 100 55.16 -5.29 -37.28
C ASN A 100 54.59 -6.71 -37.20
N ALA A 101 55.31 -7.61 -36.55
CA ALA A 101 54.72 -8.87 -36.12
C ALA A 101 53.47 -8.45 -35.37
N ASP A 102 52.29 -8.85 -35.87
CA ASP A 102 51.01 -8.59 -35.25
C ASP A 102 51.11 -8.99 -33.78
N LYS A 103 51.46 -8.04 -32.93
CA LYS A 103 51.36 -8.18 -31.48
C LYS A 103 49.88 -8.12 -31.24
N GLY A 104 49.20 -9.25 -31.45
CA GLY A 104 47.77 -9.40 -31.25
C GLY A 104 47.44 -8.84 -29.88
N THR A 105 46.90 -7.63 -29.87
CA THR A 105 46.69 -6.89 -28.64
C THR A 105 45.63 -7.64 -27.85
N ASN A 106 46.04 -8.25 -26.73
CA ASN A 106 45.14 -9.00 -25.85
C ASN A 106 44.01 -8.11 -25.26
N PHE A 107 43.99 -6.80 -25.55
CA PHE A 107 42.94 -5.86 -25.20
C PHE A 107 41.54 -6.38 -25.50
N TYR A 108 41.28 -6.91 -26.70
CA TYR A 108 39.94 -7.45 -27.03
C TYR A 108 39.57 -8.68 -26.20
N LYS A 109 40.55 -9.48 -25.75
CA LYS A 109 40.30 -10.62 -24.85
C LYS A 109 39.89 -10.14 -23.45
N TYR A 110 40.56 -9.09 -22.94
CA TYR A 110 40.22 -8.49 -21.64
C TYR A 110 38.92 -7.69 -21.69
N ALA A 111 38.68 -6.92 -22.77
CA ALA A 111 37.42 -6.21 -22.98
C ALA A 111 36.24 -7.19 -23.06
N PHE A 112 36.38 -8.28 -23.81
CA PHE A 112 35.36 -9.33 -23.87
C PHE A 112 35.10 -9.96 -22.50
N ALA A 113 36.16 -10.26 -21.73
CA ALA A 113 36.02 -10.78 -20.38
C ALA A 113 35.33 -9.78 -19.43
N ALA A 114 35.64 -8.48 -19.51
CA ALA A 114 35.00 -7.44 -18.71
C ALA A 114 33.51 -7.28 -19.05
N CYS A 115 33.15 -7.30 -20.33
CA CYS A 115 31.75 -7.28 -20.76
C CYS A 115 30.98 -8.49 -20.25
N LEU A 116 31.58 -9.68 -20.32
CA LEU A 116 30.98 -10.91 -19.80
C LEU A 116 30.81 -10.84 -18.28
N ALA A 117 31.81 -10.32 -17.56
CA ALA A 117 31.72 -10.13 -16.11
C ALA A 117 30.60 -9.14 -15.72
N LEU A 118 30.49 -8.00 -16.42
CA LEU A 118 29.42 -7.02 -16.20
C LEU A 118 28.05 -7.60 -16.53
N LEU A 119 27.93 -8.38 -17.61
CA LEU A 119 26.69 -9.05 -17.98
C LEU A 119 26.25 -10.03 -16.88
N LEU A 120 27.17 -10.84 -16.36
CA LEU A 120 26.88 -11.78 -15.28
C LEU A 120 26.51 -11.06 -13.98
N ALA A 121 27.23 -10.00 -13.61
CA ALA A 121 26.91 -9.19 -12.45
C ALA A 121 25.53 -8.53 -12.59
N SER A 122 25.20 -8.00 -13.76
CA SER A 122 23.90 -7.41 -14.07
C SER A 122 22.78 -8.45 -14.03
N ALA A 123 23.02 -9.66 -14.55
CA ALA A 123 22.03 -10.74 -14.52
C ALA A 123 21.73 -11.18 -13.08
N ILE A 124 22.76 -11.29 -12.23
CA ILE A 124 22.61 -11.60 -10.80
C ILE A 124 21.84 -10.48 -10.10
N ALA A 125 22.18 -9.21 -10.36
CA ALA A 125 21.47 -8.06 -9.79
C ALA A 125 20.00 -8.03 -10.21
N LEU A 126 19.70 -8.29 -11.48
CA LEU A 126 18.35 -8.33 -12.01
C LEU A 126 17.54 -9.49 -11.43
N TYR A 127 18.16 -10.66 -11.26
CA TYR A 127 17.53 -11.80 -10.60
C TYR A 127 17.17 -11.48 -9.15
N ASN A 128 18.10 -10.88 -8.39
CA ASN A 128 17.84 -10.46 -7.00
C ASN A 128 16.76 -9.37 -6.91
N LEU A 129 16.73 -8.44 -7.86
CA LEU A 129 15.68 -7.41 -7.91
C LEU A 129 14.32 -8.03 -8.22
N TYR A 130 14.28 -8.97 -9.17
CA TYR A 130 13.07 -9.67 -9.56
C TYR A 130 12.50 -10.51 -8.41
N THR A 131 13.35 -11.26 -7.69
CA THR A 131 12.91 -12.04 -6.52
C THR A 131 12.39 -11.13 -5.42
N ARG A 132 13.10 -10.05 -5.07
CA ARG A 132 12.63 -9.06 -4.08
C ARG A 132 11.31 -8.42 -4.47
N LEU A 133 11.13 -8.09 -5.74
CA LEU A 133 9.88 -7.50 -6.24
C LEU A 133 8.73 -8.49 -6.14
N ASN A 134 8.96 -9.76 -6.48
CA ASN A 134 7.96 -10.80 -6.36
C ASN A 134 7.59 -11.05 -4.88
N ASP A 135 8.58 -11.16 -3.99
CA ASP A 135 8.36 -11.32 -2.55
C ASP A 135 7.57 -10.14 -1.98
N THR A 136 7.93 -8.91 -2.35
CA THR A 136 7.21 -7.69 -1.91
C THR A 136 5.76 -7.70 -2.39
N ASN A 137 5.49 -8.08 -3.64
CA ASN A 137 4.13 -8.20 -4.16
C ASN A 137 3.31 -9.27 -3.43
N THR A 138 3.92 -10.42 -3.10
CA THR A 138 3.25 -11.46 -2.31
C THR A 138 2.94 -11.00 -0.90
N GLN A 139 3.88 -10.32 -0.24
CA GLN A 139 3.69 -9.77 1.10
C GLN A 139 2.63 -8.67 1.11
N LEU A 140 2.61 -7.80 0.10
CA LEU A 140 1.60 -6.75 -0.05
C LEU A 140 0.21 -7.37 -0.21
N SER A 141 0.09 -8.39 -1.05
CA SER A 141 -1.18 -9.11 -1.26
C SER A 141 -1.65 -9.81 0.03
N ALA A 142 -0.74 -10.43 0.76
CA ALA A 142 -1.03 -11.04 2.06
C ALA A 142 -1.48 -9.99 3.09
N MET A 143 -0.81 -8.84 3.14
CA MET A 143 -1.15 -7.75 4.06
C MET A 143 -2.49 -7.11 3.71
N GLN A 144 -2.82 -6.96 2.43
CA GLN A 144 -4.13 -6.53 1.96
C GLN A 144 -5.23 -7.52 2.36
N ALA A 145 -4.99 -8.82 2.16
CA ALA A 145 -5.93 -9.87 2.57
C ALA A 145 -6.15 -9.86 4.10
N GLN A 146 -5.08 -9.67 4.87
CA GLN A 146 -5.15 -9.55 6.32
C GLN A 146 -5.92 -8.29 6.76
N ASN A 147 -5.67 -7.14 6.13
CA ASN A 147 -6.43 -5.92 6.39
C ASN A 147 -7.91 -6.08 6.07
N GLN A 148 -8.25 -6.75 4.97
CA GLN A 148 -9.64 -7.05 4.63
C GLN A 148 -10.28 -7.97 5.66
N HIS A 149 -9.58 -9.02 6.08
CA HIS A 149 -10.05 -9.92 7.13
C HIS A 149 -10.29 -9.16 8.43
N PHE A 150 -9.32 -8.34 8.86
CA PHE A 150 -9.44 -7.53 10.07
C PHE A 150 -10.60 -6.54 9.98
N SER A 151 -10.76 -5.83 8.85
CA SER A 151 -11.88 -4.93 8.61
C SER A 151 -13.23 -5.64 8.68
N ASN A 152 -13.33 -6.85 8.13
CA ASN A 152 -14.54 -7.67 8.20
C ASN A 152 -14.83 -8.10 9.64
N THR A 153 -13.82 -8.53 10.39
CA THR A 153 -13.96 -8.90 11.81
C THR A 153 -14.42 -7.72 12.65
N VAL A 154 -13.82 -6.54 12.48
CA VAL A 154 -14.21 -5.31 13.18
C VAL A 154 -15.65 -4.93 12.83
N SER A 155 -16.02 -4.96 11.55
CA SER A 155 -17.39 -4.65 11.10
C SER A 155 -18.44 -5.60 11.68
N ALA A 156 -18.09 -6.89 11.79
CA ALA A 156 -18.95 -7.88 12.43
C ALA A 156 -19.12 -7.60 13.93
N LYS A 157 -18.03 -7.26 14.63
CA LYS A 157 -18.06 -6.92 16.06
C LYS A 157 -18.78 -5.60 16.35
N ASP A 158 -18.64 -4.59 15.49
CA ASP A 158 -19.41 -3.35 15.60
C ASP A 158 -20.90 -3.58 15.40
N SER A 159 -21.28 -4.46 14.47
CA SER A 159 -22.68 -4.85 14.27
C SER A 159 -23.27 -5.53 15.50
N GLU A 160 -22.49 -6.40 16.13
CA GLU A 160 -22.81 -7.06 17.40
C GLU A 160 -22.95 -6.05 18.56
N LEU A 161 -22.04 -5.09 18.69
CA LEU A 161 -22.14 -4.01 19.69
C LEU A 161 -23.35 -3.11 19.45
N ASN A 162 -23.67 -2.82 18.20
CA ASN A 162 -24.84 -2.00 17.85
C ASN A 162 -26.15 -2.67 18.28
N LEU A 163 -26.25 -4.00 18.20
CA LEU A 163 -27.40 -4.73 18.73
C LEU A 163 -27.55 -4.53 20.24
N LEU A 164 -26.44 -4.61 20.99
CA LEU A 164 -26.42 -4.43 22.45
C LEU A 164 -26.70 -2.99 22.89
N ARG A 165 -26.28 -2.01 22.08
CA ARG A 165 -26.51 -0.58 22.34
C ARG A 165 -27.88 -0.10 21.92
N ASP A 166 -28.57 -0.87 21.07
CA ASP A 166 -29.89 -0.53 20.57
C ASP A 166 -30.96 -0.76 21.63
N THR A 167 -31.47 0.35 22.18
CA THR A 167 -32.48 0.35 23.23
C THR A 167 -33.84 -0.20 22.79
N SER A 168 -34.06 -0.47 21.50
CA SER A 168 -35.27 -1.12 21.01
C SER A 168 -35.32 -2.62 21.32
N TYR A 169 -34.17 -3.23 21.58
CA TYR A 169 -34.08 -4.62 22.00
C TYR A 169 -34.20 -4.74 23.52
N LYS A 170 -35.03 -5.69 23.97
CA LYS A 170 -35.04 -6.14 25.36
C LYS A 170 -34.35 -7.51 25.44
N LEU A 171 -33.42 -7.63 26.38
CA LEU A 171 -32.75 -8.89 26.68
C LEU A 171 -33.56 -9.70 27.68
N ILE A 172 -33.97 -10.90 27.27
CA ILE A 172 -34.76 -11.83 28.05
C ILE A 172 -33.88 -13.01 28.41
N HIS A 173 -33.68 -13.21 29.71
CA HIS A 173 -32.89 -14.31 30.23
C HIS A 173 -33.80 -15.52 30.45
N LEU A 174 -33.65 -16.54 29.62
CA LEU A 174 -34.33 -17.82 29.75
C LEU A 174 -33.59 -18.68 30.77
N ARG A 175 -34.34 -19.27 31.70
CA ARG A 175 -33.79 -20.16 32.71
C ARG A 175 -34.17 -21.60 32.46
N GLY A 176 -33.29 -22.49 32.90
CA GLY A 176 -33.44 -23.93 32.89
C GLY A 176 -34.74 -24.39 33.53
N THR A 177 -35.38 -25.37 32.92
CA THR A 177 -36.49 -26.11 33.53
C THR A 177 -35.97 -27.16 34.50
N ALA A 178 -36.87 -27.87 35.20
CA ALA A 178 -36.50 -29.00 36.05
C ALA A 178 -35.70 -30.10 35.32
N LYS A 179 -35.85 -30.21 34.00
CA LYS A 179 -35.09 -31.15 33.16
C LYS A 179 -33.64 -30.74 32.98
N SER A 180 -33.38 -29.43 32.91
CA SER A 180 -32.03 -28.91 32.73
C SER A 180 -31.83 -27.64 33.57
N PRO A 181 -31.67 -27.79 34.90
CA PRO A 181 -31.63 -26.65 35.83
C PRO A 181 -30.48 -25.67 35.56
N GLU A 182 -29.36 -26.18 35.07
CA GLU A 182 -28.15 -25.41 34.75
C GLU A 182 -28.23 -24.69 33.39
N SER A 183 -29.30 -24.94 32.62
CA SER A 183 -29.42 -24.34 31.30
C SER A 183 -29.75 -22.85 31.38
N ILE A 184 -29.06 -22.04 30.59
CA ILE A 184 -29.26 -20.59 30.51
C ILE A 184 -29.12 -20.16 29.05
N MET A 185 -29.98 -19.25 28.62
CA MET A 185 -29.94 -18.66 27.29
C MET A 185 -30.46 -17.22 27.34
N THR A 186 -29.89 -16.35 26.50
CA THR A 186 -30.36 -14.97 26.37
C THR A 186 -30.97 -14.75 24.98
N VAL A 187 -32.16 -14.15 24.96
CA VAL A 187 -32.87 -13.75 23.74
C VAL A 187 -33.00 -12.24 23.71
N ALA A 188 -32.53 -11.60 22.65
CA ALA A 188 -32.78 -10.20 22.36
C ALA A 188 -34.01 -10.09 21.45
N PHE A 189 -35.06 -9.42 21.91
CA PHE A 189 -36.28 -9.23 21.14
C PHE A 189 -36.64 -7.75 21.01
N SER A 190 -36.94 -7.31 19.79
CA SER A 190 -37.46 -5.98 19.48
C SER A 190 -38.81 -6.12 18.76
N PRO A 191 -39.94 -5.82 19.43
CA PRO A 191 -41.27 -5.79 18.79
C PRO A 191 -41.34 -4.79 17.63
N SER A 192 -40.72 -3.61 17.80
CA SER A 192 -40.73 -2.53 16.80
C SER A 192 -40.04 -2.92 15.49
N LYS A 193 -38.97 -3.72 15.58
CA LYS A 193 -38.21 -4.23 14.42
C LYS A 193 -38.67 -5.63 13.98
N GLN A 194 -39.56 -6.25 14.74
CA GLN A 194 -40.00 -7.64 14.60
C GLN A 194 -38.82 -8.63 14.56
N LYS A 195 -37.74 -8.34 15.29
CA LYS A 195 -36.50 -9.11 15.25
C LYS A 195 -36.26 -9.85 16.55
N VAL A 196 -35.90 -11.13 16.42
CA VAL A 196 -35.47 -12.00 17.51
C VAL A 196 -34.04 -12.45 17.21
N VAL A 197 -33.17 -12.31 18.18
CA VAL A 197 -31.76 -12.68 18.10
C VAL A 197 -31.40 -13.46 19.36
N ILE A 198 -30.61 -14.52 19.21
CA ILE A 198 -30.16 -15.33 20.34
C ILE A 198 -28.65 -15.19 20.53
N ASP A 199 -28.22 -15.13 21.78
CA ASP A 199 -26.82 -15.15 22.16
C ASP A 199 -26.31 -16.60 22.17
N MET A 200 -25.43 -16.93 21.22
CA MET A 200 -24.81 -18.25 21.12
C MET A 200 -23.56 -18.37 22.00
N GLU A 201 -22.92 -17.25 22.36
CA GLU A 201 -21.68 -17.25 23.14
C GLU A 201 -21.97 -17.38 24.65
N GLY A 202 -23.02 -16.72 25.14
CA GLY A 202 -23.52 -16.87 26.51
C GLY A 202 -24.37 -18.12 26.74
N LEU A 203 -24.61 -18.93 25.70
CA LEU A 203 -25.47 -20.10 25.74
C LEU A 203 -24.88 -21.21 26.63
N LYS A 204 -25.67 -21.69 27.58
CA LYS A 204 -25.38 -22.90 28.35
C LYS A 204 -26.53 -23.87 28.15
N LEU A 205 -26.45 -24.69 27.11
CA LEU A 205 -27.37 -25.82 26.89
C LEU A 205 -26.55 -27.10 26.74
N PRO A 206 -27.11 -28.27 27.10
CA PRO A 206 -26.48 -29.55 26.78
C PRO A 206 -26.19 -29.68 25.28
N ALA A 207 -25.07 -30.33 24.93
CA ALA A 207 -24.80 -30.64 23.53
C ALA A 207 -25.93 -31.53 22.97
N ASN A 208 -26.44 -31.18 21.78
CA ASN A 208 -27.40 -32.01 21.06
C ASN A 208 -26.68 -33.04 20.19
N ASP A 209 -27.33 -34.17 19.92
CA ASP A 209 -26.81 -35.21 19.04
C ASP A 209 -27.14 -34.93 17.55
N GLN A 210 -26.76 -35.85 16.65
CA GLN A 210 -27.02 -35.68 15.21
C GLN A 210 -28.50 -35.80 14.81
N ASN A 211 -29.33 -36.39 15.67
CA ASN A 211 -30.75 -36.65 15.41
C ASN A 211 -31.67 -35.60 16.04
N HIS A 212 -31.14 -34.74 16.91
CA HIS A 212 -31.89 -33.72 17.62
C HIS A 212 -31.31 -32.33 17.40
N GLN A 213 -32.18 -31.32 17.52
CA GLN A 213 -31.86 -29.91 17.39
C GLN A 213 -32.68 -29.09 18.36
N TYR A 214 -32.13 -27.96 18.81
CA TYR A 214 -32.89 -27.03 19.61
C TYR A 214 -33.80 -26.20 18.72
N GLN A 215 -35.03 -25.97 19.18
CA GLN A 215 -35.99 -25.10 18.50
C GLN A 215 -36.45 -24.01 19.45
N LEU A 216 -36.40 -22.76 18.97
CA LEU A 216 -36.90 -21.61 19.70
C LEU A 216 -38.38 -21.38 19.35
N TRP A 217 -39.16 -21.09 20.38
CA TRP A 217 -40.58 -20.80 20.29
C TRP A 217 -40.89 -19.45 20.93
N ALA A 218 -41.75 -18.66 20.29
CA ALA A 218 -42.45 -17.56 20.94
C ALA A 218 -43.85 -18.00 21.32
N LEU A 219 -44.30 -17.68 22.54
CA LEU A 219 -45.67 -17.86 22.97
C LEU A 219 -46.44 -16.57 22.69
N VAL A 220 -47.48 -16.63 21.85
CA VAL A 220 -48.34 -15.49 21.50
C VAL A 220 -49.78 -15.83 21.84
N GLY A 221 -50.35 -15.19 22.85
CA GLY A 221 -51.66 -15.56 23.41
C GLY A 221 -51.67 -17.02 23.89
N GLY A 222 -50.56 -17.50 24.43
CA GLY A 222 -50.37 -18.90 24.86
C GLY A 222 -50.16 -19.92 23.74
N LYS A 223 -50.17 -19.51 22.47
CA LYS A 223 -49.90 -20.40 21.33
C LYS A 223 -48.43 -20.34 20.92
N PRO A 224 -47.74 -21.48 20.78
CA PRO A 224 -46.35 -21.51 20.33
C PRO A 224 -46.24 -21.19 18.84
N VAL A 225 -45.31 -20.31 18.50
CA VAL A 225 -44.91 -19.94 17.15
C VAL A 225 -43.45 -20.31 16.96
N ASP A 226 -43.16 -21.08 15.91
CA ASP A 226 -41.82 -21.51 15.57
C ASP A 226 -40.94 -20.32 15.16
N LEU A 227 -39.82 -20.13 15.86
CA LEU A 227 -38.82 -19.11 15.55
C LEU A 227 -37.57 -19.68 14.87
N GLY A 228 -37.50 -20.98 14.64
CA GLY A 228 -36.42 -21.67 13.96
C GLY A 228 -35.55 -22.51 14.88
N VAL A 229 -34.63 -23.24 14.25
CA VAL A 229 -33.79 -24.25 14.89
C VAL A 229 -32.31 -23.83 14.99
N PHE A 230 -31.61 -24.38 15.97
CA PHE A 230 -30.19 -24.17 16.18
C PHE A 230 -29.54 -25.37 16.88
N ASP A 231 -28.22 -25.50 16.72
CA ASP A 231 -27.40 -26.49 17.43
C ASP A 231 -26.68 -25.75 18.58
N ALA A 232 -26.57 -26.37 19.76
CA ALA A 232 -25.92 -25.73 20.91
C ALA A 232 -24.40 -25.55 20.73
N THR A 233 -23.80 -26.34 19.83
CA THR A 233 -22.36 -26.34 19.57
C THR A 233 -22.00 -25.92 18.14
N SER A 234 -22.89 -25.27 17.38
CA SER A 234 -22.53 -24.82 16.03
C SER A 234 -21.47 -23.73 16.07
N ASP A 235 -20.57 -23.74 15.07
CA ASP A 235 -19.46 -22.78 14.86
C ASP A 235 -19.85 -21.29 14.75
N SER A 236 -21.14 -20.96 14.91
CA SER A 236 -21.64 -19.59 15.00
C SER A 236 -21.36 -19.01 16.38
N SER A 237 -20.20 -18.38 16.54
CA SER A 237 -19.91 -17.50 17.67
C SER A 237 -20.70 -16.17 17.55
N GLY A 238 -21.12 -15.61 18.69
CA GLY A 238 -21.87 -14.35 18.77
C GLY A 238 -23.40 -14.51 18.66
N PHE A 239 -24.04 -13.62 17.91
CA PHE A 239 -25.49 -13.52 17.81
C PHE A 239 -26.07 -14.24 16.57
N LYS A 240 -27.15 -15.02 16.77
CA LYS A 240 -27.89 -15.67 15.67
C LYS A 240 -29.29 -15.08 15.52
N ASN A 241 -29.60 -14.62 14.30
CA ASN A 241 -30.95 -14.14 13.96
C ASN A 241 -31.93 -15.31 13.84
N MET A 242 -33.13 -15.13 14.39
CA MET A 242 -34.24 -16.08 14.33
C MET A 242 -35.38 -15.53 13.46
N LYS A 243 -36.42 -16.33 13.21
CA LYS A 243 -37.58 -15.89 12.42
C LYS A 243 -38.23 -14.65 13.06
N ALA A 244 -38.75 -13.77 12.21
CA ALA A 244 -39.37 -12.53 12.64
C ALA A 244 -40.71 -12.78 13.35
N ILE A 245 -41.00 -11.98 14.39
CA ILE A 245 -42.28 -12.02 15.10
C ILE A 245 -42.61 -10.63 15.65
N ALA A 246 -43.90 -10.26 15.61
CA ALA A 246 -44.35 -8.93 16.04
C ALA A 246 -44.58 -8.82 17.56
N ALA A 247 -44.95 -9.92 18.20
CA ALA A 247 -45.31 -9.96 19.61
C ALA A 247 -44.92 -11.32 20.20
N ALA A 248 -44.60 -11.33 21.48
CA ALA A 248 -44.37 -12.54 22.26
C ALA A 248 -44.66 -12.24 23.74
N ASP A 249 -45.34 -13.15 24.42
CA ASP A 249 -45.58 -13.12 25.86
C ASP A 249 -44.47 -13.84 26.62
N ALA A 250 -43.83 -14.81 25.98
CA ALA A 250 -42.74 -15.61 26.52
C ALA A 250 -41.98 -16.30 25.39
N PHE A 251 -40.79 -16.78 25.72
CA PHE A 251 -39.93 -17.56 24.84
C PHE A 251 -39.57 -18.87 25.51
N ALA A 252 -39.53 -19.94 24.74
CA ALA A 252 -39.19 -21.28 25.21
C ALA A 252 -38.28 -21.98 24.21
N VAL A 253 -37.42 -22.87 24.70
CA VAL A 253 -36.62 -23.75 23.85
C VAL A 253 -36.87 -25.19 24.23
N THR A 254 -37.07 -26.02 23.22
CA THR A 254 -37.21 -27.48 23.35
C THR A 254 -36.14 -28.18 22.53
N LEU A 255 -35.78 -29.40 22.94
CA LEU A 255 -34.98 -30.31 22.13
C LEU A 255 -35.93 -31.13 21.25
N GLU A 256 -35.84 -30.96 19.93
CA GLU A 256 -36.74 -31.55 18.95
C GLU A 256 -35.96 -32.46 17.99
N PRO A 257 -36.63 -33.32 17.21
CA PRO A 257 -35.98 -34.04 16.12
C PRO A 257 -35.30 -33.08 15.13
N ARG A 258 -34.26 -33.54 14.45
CA ARG A 258 -33.51 -32.78 13.45
C ARG A 258 -34.46 -32.18 12.41
N GLY A 259 -34.36 -30.87 12.20
CA GLY A 259 -35.28 -30.11 11.34
C GLY A 259 -36.47 -29.47 12.06
N GLY A 260 -36.64 -29.77 13.35
CA GLY A 260 -37.69 -29.19 14.21
C GLY A 260 -39.02 -29.94 14.17
N SER A 261 -39.95 -29.43 14.96
CA SER A 261 -41.31 -29.95 15.12
C SER A 261 -42.35 -28.91 14.71
N ALA A 262 -43.58 -29.36 14.40
CA ALA A 262 -44.71 -28.47 14.12
C ALA A 262 -45.27 -27.82 15.39
N SER A 263 -45.05 -28.44 16.55
CA SER A 263 -45.47 -27.99 17.87
C SER A 263 -44.44 -28.41 18.91
N PRO A 264 -44.24 -27.63 19.99
CA PRO A 264 -43.21 -27.90 20.98
C PRO A 264 -43.49 -29.18 21.77
N THR A 265 -42.47 -30.03 21.92
CA THR A 265 -42.49 -31.18 22.80
C THR A 265 -42.25 -30.72 24.24
N LEU A 266 -43.33 -30.50 25.00
CA LEU A 266 -43.27 -29.89 26.34
C LEU A 266 -42.40 -30.66 27.35
N SER A 267 -42.30 -31.98 27.23
CA SER A 267 -41.40 -32.81 28.05
C SER A 267 -39.91 -32.63 27.71
N GLU A 268 -39.62 -32.04 26.56
CA GLU A 268 -38.28 -31.72 26.07
C GLU A 268 -37.93 -30.24 26.24
N MET A 269 -38.74 -29.48 26.99
CA MET A 269 -38.47 -28.07 27.26
C MET A 269 -37.25 -27.92 28.16
N VAL A 270 -36.26 -27.18 27.66
CA VAL A 270 -34.96 -27.01 28.31
C VAL A 270 -34.87 -25.66 29.01
N VAL A 271 -35.31 -24.59 28.35
CA VAL A 271 -35.36 -23.25 28.94
C VAL A 271 -36.67 -22.53 28.64
N LEU A 272 -37.07 -21.64 29.56
CA LEU A 272 -38.26 -20.79 29.45
C LEU A 272 -37.97 -19.42 30.07
N GLY A 273 -38.56 -18.37 29.51
CA GLY A 273 -38.58 -17.05 30.12
C GLY A 273 -39.73 -16.21 29.58
N LYS A 274 -40.29 -15.37 30.44
CA LYS A 274 -41.39 -14.47 30.09
C LYS A 274 -40.84 -13.15 29.55
N TYR A 275 -41.55 -12.57 28.58
CA TYR A 275 -41.26 -11.25 28.03
C TYR A 275 -41.82 -10.14 28.94
#